data_AF-A0A2K2G095-F1
#
_entry.id   AF-A0A2K2G095-F1
#
_cell.length_a   1.000
_cell.length_b   1.000
_cell.length_c   1.000
_cell.angle_alpha   90.00
_cell.angle_beta   90.00
_cell.angle_gamma   90.00
#
_symmetry.space_group_name_H-M   'P 1'
#
loop_
_entity.id
_entity.type
_entity.pdbx_description
1 polymer ?
#
loop_
_entity_poly.entity_id
_entity_poly.type
_entity_poly.pdbx_seq_one_letter_code
_entity_poly.pdbx_strand_id
1 'polypeptide(L)'
;MVLPRSGSCSAPAPAAGEAKSATRGFAAFEGVIMAGALVAAAAMFMAAASNTYTITGKAAAAAGYPSDPTIGGRLLVAQELAAERETAGLERAIGLLEGVTAQAPGFAPGHAGLAEALILSREFGARADADAFRQARAAAMAAVRIDPDLPSGHRLLGFISYWKDGDFAQAQKRFERALALDPNDVLSHFWYGNILSDRGDHGSALAELERARTLDPGSLAIRTDLAWAQWAAGQDAVAIPALQEIARSNPGFPVAQDCLAIIALVNGDDKGYVVHFTRFALARQDKRLMRKAQHLAEAGPARLRRLVYEQALSDVAEGSRGRAWPVLVASLRGDRRAVMQLLQAAEREHEVWGDAALVPRIRAVWKNDRRIAAMIDLRVGGISLASR
;
A
#
# COMPACT_ATOMS: atom_id res chain seq x y z
N MET A 1 -7.57 11.65 -15.82
CA MET A 1 -7.05 10.28 -15.64
C MET A 1 -7.11 9.97 -14.16
N VAL A 2 -8.17 9.30 -13.73
CA VAL A 2 -8.37 8.87 -12.33
C VAL A 2 -7.43 7.71 -12.08
N LEU A 3 -6.60 7.83 -11.05
CA LEU A 3 -5.53 6.89 -10.76
C LEU A 3 -6.12 5.76 -9.92
N PRO A 4 -5.86 4.49 -10.26
CA PRO A 4 -6.20 3.44 -9.34
C PRO A 4 -5.41 3.68 -8.03
N ARG A 5 -6.08 3.60 -6.88
CA ARG A 5 -5.36 3.41 -5.62
C ARG A 5 -4.70 2.03 -5.69
N SER A 6 -3.59 1.88 -4.99
CA SER A 6 -2.72 0.70 -4.99
C SER A 6 -3.55 -0.58 -5.11
N GLY A 7 -3.09 -1.57 -5.87
CA GLY A 7 -3.70 -2.90 -6.01
C GLY A 7 -3.69 -3.72 -4.71
N SER A 8 -3.39 -3.06 -3.59
CA SER A 8 -3.68 -3.49 -2.24
C SER A 8 -5.18 -3.31 -1.96
N CYS A 9 -5.72 -4.11 -1.04
CA CYS A 9 -7.14 -4.06 -0.66
C CYS A 9 -7.61 -2.68 -0.14
N SER A 10 -6.71 -1.74 0.16
CA SER A 10 -6.98 -0.54 0.95
C SER A 10 -8.07 0.38 0.38
N ALA A 11 -9.17 0.55 1.12
CA ALA A 11 -10.12 1.66 0.93
C ALA A 11 -9.59 3.03 1.45
N PRO A 12 -10.09 4.17 0.93
CA PRO A 12 -9.66 5.52 1.31
C PRO A 12 -9.80 5.83 2.80
N ALA A 13 -8.84 6.59 3.36
CA ALA A 13 -9.06 7.38 4.58
C ALA A 13 -9.94 8.62 4.28
N PRO A 14 -10.94 8.96 5.12
CA PRO A 14 -11.67 10.23 5.00
C PRO A 14 -10.95 11.38 5.72
N ALA A 15 -11.26 12.60 5.28
CA ALA A 15 -10.74 13.86 5.80
C ALA A 15 -10.89 14.00 7.33
N ALA A 16 -9.78 14.40 7.98
CA ALA A 16 -9.63 14.46 9.43
C ALA A 16 -10.47 15.57 10.09
N GLY A 17 -11.06 15.24 11.23
CA GLY A 17 -11.55 16.18 12.24
C GLY A 17 -10.78 15.95 13.54
N GLU A 18 -10.34 17.04 14.17
CA GLU A 18 -9.38 17.12 15.27
C GLU A 18 -9.72 16.28 16.52
N ALA A 19 -8.69 15.65 17.11
CA ALA A 19 -8.75 15.13 18.48
C ALA A 19 -7.40 15.27 19.20
N LYS A 20 -7.45 15.78 20.44
CA LYS A 20 -6.33 16.21 21.30
C LYS A 20 -5.71 15.04 22.08
N SER A 21 -4.39 15.14 22.30
CA SER A 21 -3.53 14.18 23.02
C SER A 21 -3.69 14.22 24.55
N ALA A 22 -3.51 13.07 25.20
CA ALA A 22 -3.21 12.98 26.63
C ALA A 22 -2.06 11.98 26.87
N THR A 23 -0.97 12.47 27.47
CA THR A 23 0.23 11.75 27.89
C THR A 23 0.07 11.22 29.32
N ARG A 24 0.59 10.01 29.60
CA ARG A 24 0.94 9.56 30.96
C ARG A 24 2.25 8.78 30.94
N GLY A 25 3.15 9.18 31.84
CA GLY A 25 4.51 8.66 31.96
C GLY A 25 4.61 7.35 32.75
N PHE A 26 5.78 6.71 32.63
CA PHE A 26 6.17 5.54 33.39
C PHE A 26 7.46 5.81 34.17
N ALA A 27 7.47 5.34 35.41
CA ALA A 27 8.56 5.44 36.37
C ALA A 27 9.52 4.24 36.26
N ALA A 28 10.77 4.50 36.66
CA ALA A 28 11.92 3.60 36.64
C ALA A 28 11.86 2.48 37.69
N PHE A 29 12.61 1.40 37.44
CA PHE A 29 13.00 0.43 38.46
C PHE A 29 14.46 -0.03 38.23
N GLU A 30 15.27 0.10 39.27
CA GLU A 30 16.67 -0.36 39.34
C GLU A 30 16.76 -1.85 39.74
N GLY A 31 17.84 -2.52 39.33
CA GLY A 31 18.19 -3.86 39.81
C GLY A 31 19.53 -4.35 39.25
N VAL A 32 20.60 -4.10 39.99
CA VAL A 32 21.98 -4.56 39.74
C VAL A 32 22.16 -6.02 40.17
N ILE A 33 22.90 -6.82 39.40
CA ILE A 33 23.97 -7.77 39.81
C ILE A 33 24.39 -8.58 38.56
N MET A 34 25.67 -8.52 38.15
CA MET A 34 26.50 -9.62 37.60
C MET A 34 27.84 -9.07 37.02
N ALA A 35 28.72 -8.56 37.88
CA ALA A 35 29.94 -7.83 37.49
C ALA A 35 31.12 -8.67 36.93
N GLY A 36 30.99 -10.00 36.79
CA GLY A 36 32.11 -10.87 36.35
C GLY A 36 32.12 -11.22 34.86
N ALA A 37 30.94 -11.38 34.24
CA ALA A 37 30.80 -11.64 32.80
C ALA A 37 30.77 -10.35 31.97
N LEU A 38 30.56 -9.21 32.64
CA LEU A 38 30.41 -7.89 32.04
C LEU A 38 31.72 -7.34 31.44
N VAL A 39 32.90 -7.73 31.90
CA VAL A 39 34.17 -7.19 31.37
C VAL A 39 34.57 -7.84 30.04
N ALA A 40 34.37 -9.15 29.89
CA ALA A 40 34.60 -9.84 28.61
C ALA A 40 33.49 -9.53 27.58
N ALA A 41 32.24 -9.45 28.04
CA ALA A 41 31.12 -8.98 27.21
C ALA A 41 31.28 -7.51 26.84
N ALA A 42 31.76 -6.63 27.72
CA ALA A 42 32.04 -5.23 27.39
C ALA A 42 33.23 -5.07 26.45
N ALA A 43 34.27 -5.91 26.51
CA ALA A 43 35.36 -5.88 25.54
C ALA A 43 34.90 -6.37 24.15
N MET A 44 34.06 -7.42 24.08
CA MET A 44 33.43 -7.86 22.83
C MET A 44 32.34 -6.89 22.35
N PHE A 45 31.59 -6.23 23.22
CA PHE A 45 30.65 -5.17 22.88
C PHE A 45 31.37 -3.89 22.49
N MET A 46 32.54 -3.57 23.03
CA MET A 46 33.35 -2.42 22.62
C MET A 46 34.07 -2.71 21.30
N ALA A 47 34.52 -3.95 21.06
CA ALA A 47 35.08 -4.35 19.77
C ALA A 47 33.98 -4.46 18.71
N ALA A 48 32.81 -5.04 19.03
CA ALA A 48 31.64 -5.06 18.17
C ALA A 48 31.12 -3.65 17.96
N ALA A 49 30.90 -2.83 18.98
CA ALA A 49 30.46 -1.44 18.85
C ALA A 49 31.50 -0.57 18.14
N SER A 50 32.80 -0.81 18.30
CA SER A 50 33.84 -0.12 17.51
C SER A 50 33.81 -0.58 16.05
N ASN A 51 33.61 -1.87 15.78
CA ASN A 51 33.49 -2.39 14.42
C ASN A 51 32.18 -1.93 13.77
N THR A 52 31.07 -1.89 14.52
CA THR A 52 29.79 -1.31 14.12
C THR A 52 29.91 0.19 13.95
N TYR A 53 30.63 0.93 14.81
CA TYR A 53 30.91 2.38 14.62
C TYR A 53 31.81 2.63 13.41
N THR A 54 32.73 1.72 13.11
CA THR A 54 33.62 1.85 11.94
C THR A 54 32.89 1.46 10.66
N ILE A 55 31.96 0.50 10.73
CA ILE A 55 31.07 0.08 9.63
C ILE A 55 29.97 1.12 9.41
N THR A 56 29.31 1.64 10.45
CA THR A 56 28.32 2.73 10.35
C THR A 56 28.98 4.07 10.08
N GLY A 57 30.20 4.31 10.55
CA GLY A 57 30.99 5.51 10.23
C GLY A 57 31.49 5.50 8.78
N LYS A 58 31.92 4.35 8.26
CA LYS A 58 32.20 4.19 6.81
C LYS A 58 30.93 4.16 5.96
N ALA A 59 29.81 3.61 6.45
CA ALA A 59 28.53 3.64 5.75
C ALA A 59 27.88 5.03 5.77
N ALA A 60 28.02 5.80 6.85
CA ALA A 60 27.57 7.19 6.93
C ALA A 60 28.40 8.12 6.04
N ALA A 61 29.71 7.86 5.92
CA ALA A 61 30.59 8.53 4.97
C ALA A 61 30.32 8.09 3.51
N ALA A 62 29.90 6.85 3.27
CA ALA A 62 29.55 6.33 1.94
C ALA A 62 28.13 6.70 1.47
N ALA A 63 27.19 6.97 2.40
CA ALA A 63 25.82 7.36 2.10
C ALA A 63 25.60 8.88 1.99
N GLY A 64 26.67 9.69 1.99
CA GLY A 64 26.58 11.14 1.79
C GLY A 64 25.74 11.85 2.87
N TYR A 65 25.71 11.32 4.10
CA TYR A 65 24.98 11.98 5.19
C TYR A 65 25.58 13.37 5.46
N PRO A 66 24.75 14.40 5.67
CA PRO A 66 25.24 15.73 6.00
C PRO A 66 26.07 15.70 7.28
N SER A 67 27.06 16.59 7.36
CA SER A 67 27.93 16.72 8.53
C SER A 67 27.18 17.13 9.80
N ASP A 68 25.99 17.71 9.66
CA ASP A 68 25.08 17.99 10.77
C ASP A 68 24.30 16.71 11.15
N PRO A 69 24.58 16.11 12.33
CA PRO A 69 23.92 14.88 12.76
C PRO A 69 22.41 15.05 13.02
N THR A 70 21.94 16.28 13.21
CA THR A 70 20.50 16.55 13.40
C THR A 70 19.68 16.28 12.14
N ILE A 71 20.32 16.31 10.96
CA ILE A 71 19.65 16.00 9.69
C ILE A 71 19.36 14.51 9.58
N GLY A 72 20.34 13.66 9.92
CA GLY A 72 20.14 12.21 9.98
C GLY A 72 19.10 11.81 11.01
N GLY A 73 19.12 12.43 12.20
CA GLY A 73 18.11 12.20 13.24
C GLY A 73 16.69 12.58 12.81
N ARG A 74 16.51 13.73 12.15
CA ARG A 74 15.19 14.13 11.61
C ARG A 74 14.69 13.22 10.50
N LEU A 75 15.57 12.74 9.62
CA LEU A 75 15.20 11.76 8.61
C LEU A 75 14.65 10.49 9.27
N LEU A 76 15.34 9.95 10.27
CA LEU A 76 14.91 8.75 10.97
C LEU A 76 13.55 8.94 11.66
N VAL A 77 13.38 10.04 12.41
CA VAL A 77 12.10 10.36 13.06
C VAL A 77 10.98 10.50 12.03
N ALA A 78 11.25 11.12 10.87
CA ALA A 78 10.26 11.24 9.82
C ALA A 78 9.89 9.89 9.21
N GLN A 79 10.85 8.97 9.06
CA GLN A 79 10.60 7.61 8.58
C GLN A 79 9.75 6.82 9.55
N GLU A 80 10.01 6.91 10.86
CA GLU A 80 9.17 6.28 11.90
C GLU A 80 7.74 6.81 11.85
N LEU A 81 7.55 8.13 11.83
CA LEU A 81 6.24 8.77 11.72
C LEU A 81 5.50 8.38 10.43
N ALA A 82 6.22 8.22 9.31
CA ALA A 82 5.63 7.78 8.06
C ALA A 82 5.23 6.29 8.09
N ALA A 83 6.02 5.45 8.78
CA ALA A 83 5.76 4.02 8.93
C ALA A 83 4.52 3.72 9.78
N GLU A 84 4.17 4.59 10.73
CA GLU A 84 2.92 4.52 11.52
C GLU A 84 1.66 4.67 10.64
N ARG A 85 1.78 5.32 9.48
CA ARG A 85 0.68 5.57 8.52
C ARG A 85 -0.52 6.29 9.15
N GLU A 86 -0.28 7.12 10.16
CA GLU A 86 -1.28 8.02 10.72
C GLU A 86 -1.29 9.34 9.96
N THR A 87 -2.48 9.93 9.73
CA THR A 87 -2.59 11.21 9.01
C THR A 87 -1.76 12.32 9.66
N ALA A 88 -1.82 12.47 10.99
CA ALA A 88 -1.04 13.47 11.70
C ALA A 88 0.47 13.15 11.69
N GLY A 89 0.84 11.88 11.80
CA GLY A 89 2.23 11.42 11.69
C GLY A 89 2.83 11.74 10.33
N LEU A 90 2.09 11.47 9.24
CA LEU A 90 2.50 11.74 7.87
C LEU A 90 2.70 13.23 7.58
N GLU A 91 1.79 14.10 8.05
CA GLU A 91 1.98 15.56 7.86
C GLU A 91 3.18 16.08 8.67
N ARG A 92 3.43 15.54 9.88
CA ARG A 92 4.64 15.87 10.65
C ARG A 92 5.91 15.36 9.96
N ALA A 93 5.89 14.14 9.42
CA ALA A 93 6.99 13.58 8.66
C ALA A 93 7.34 14.45 7.45
N ILE A 94 6.33 14.86 6.67
CA ILE A 94 6.50 15.77 5.53
C ILE A 94 7.17 17.07 5.96
N GLY A 95 6.69 17.73 7.03
CA GLY A 95 7.29 18.97 7.51
C GLY A 95 8.75 18.81 7.99
N LEU A 96 9.08 17.68 8.63
CA LEU A 96 10.46 17.36 8.99
C LEU A 96 11.35 17.18 7.76
N LEU A 97 10.85 16.48 6.74
CA LEU A 97 11.55 16.16 5.50
C LEU A 97 11.73 17.40 4.60
N GLU A 98 10.75 18.31 4.58
CA GLU A 98 10.90 19.64 3.97
C GLU A 98 12.03 20.43 4.66
N GLY A 99 12.11 20.38 5.99
CA GLY A 99 13.22 20.97 6.74
C GLY A 99 14.57 20.32 6.44
N VAL A 100 14.62 18.99 6.28
CA VAL A 100 15.83 18.26 5.88
C VAL A 100 16.29 18.68 4.49
N THR A 101 15.38 18.71 3.51
CA THR A 101 15.71 19.07 2.12
C THR A 101 16.08 20.54 1.95
N ALA A 102 15.52 21.44 2.76
CA ALA A 102 15.90 22.85 2.78
C ALA A 102 17.32 23.07 3.34
N GLN A 103 17.70 22.34 4.39
CA GLN A 103 19.00 22.51 5.06
C GLN A 103 20.12 21.74 4.37
N ALA A 104 19.80 20.61 3.74
CA ALA A 104 20.74 19.86 2.90
C ALA A 104 20.12 19.56 1.52
N PRO A 105 20.08 20.54 0.59
CA PRO A 105 19.52 20.35 -0.74
C PRO A 105 20.21 19.26 -1.57
N GLY A 106 21.46 18.92 -1.25
CA GLY A 106 22.24 17.85 -1.88
C GLY A 106 22.16 16.50 -1.18
N PHE A 107 21.26 16.31 -0.21
CA PHE A 107 21.09 15.03 0.49
C PHE A 107 19.97 14.20 -0.14
N ALA A 108 20.32 13.29 -1.06
CA ALA A 108 19.34 12.51 -1.83
C ALA A 108 18.36 11.69 -0.95
N PRO A 109 18.79 11.00 0.13
CA PRO A 109 17.86 10.29 1.02
C PRO A 109 16.78 11.19 1.64
N GLY A 110 17.06 12.46 1.91
CA GLY A 110 16.06 13.41 2.41
C GLY A 110 14.95 13.66 1.39
N HIS A 111 15.30 13.84 0.12
CA HIS A 111 14.34 14.00 -0.98
C HIS A 111 13.55 12.71 -1.25
N ALA A 112 14.20 11.55 -1.18
CA ALA A 112 13.52 10.27 -1.32
C ALA A 112 12.52 10.03 -0.17
N GLY A 113 12.91 10.32 1.07
CA GLY A 113 12.01 10.25 2.23
C GLY A 113 10.80 11.17 2.07
N LEU A 114 11.01 12.41 1.61
CA LEU A 114 9.93 13.36 1.32
C LEU A 114 8.94 12.79 0.29
N ALA A 115 9.45 12.27 -0.82
CA ALA A 115 8.62 11.65 -1.85
C ALA A 115 7.81 10.44 -1.33
N GLU A 116 8.43 9.60 -0.48
CA GLU A 116 7.76 8.46 0.13
C GLU A 116 6.62 8.89 1.07
N ALA A 117 6.88 9.85 1.97
CA ALA A 117 5.86 10.37 2.89
C ALA A 117 4.69 11.03 2.12
N LEU A 118 4.98 11.74 1.03
CA LEU A 118 3.96 12.31 0.16
C LEU A 118 3.11 11.24 -0.52
N ILE A 119 3.72 10.15 -1.02
CA ILE A 119 2.97 9.01 -1.58
C ILE A 119 2.08 8.37 -0.51
N LEU A 120 2.57 8.18 0.72
CA LEU A 120 1.81 7.58 1.80
C LEU A 120 0.68 8.52 2.29
N SER A 121 0.88 9.84 2.28
CA SER A 121 -0.16 10.83 2.66
C SER A 121 -1.39 10.82 1.75
N ARG A 122 -1.27 10.33 0.52
CA ARG A 122 -2.38 10.11 -0.40
C ARG A 122 -3.26 8.93 0.04
N GLU A 123 -2.62 7.85 0.50
CA GLU A 123 -3.30 6.61 0.85
C GLU A 123 -3.87 6.66 2.27
N PHE A 124 -3.09 7.16 3.22
CA PHE A 124 -3.40 7.14 4.65
C PHE A 124 -3.64 8.53 5.26
N GLY A 125 -3.39 9.61 4.50
CA GLY A 125 -3.65 10.99 4.89
C GLY A 125 -4.88 11.60 4.20
N ALA A 126 -4.94 12.92 4.20
CA ALA A 126 -6.02 13.70 3.58
C ALA A 126 -5.59 14.43 2.31
N ARG A 127 -4.37 14.17 1.80
CA ARG A 127 -3.80 14.90 0.66
C ARG A 127 -4.43 14.43 -0.64
N ALA A 128 -4.80 15.38 -1.49
CA ALA A 128 -5.34 15.07 -2.81
C ALA A 128 -4.30 14.36 -3.69
N ASP A 129 -4.70 13.31 -4.41
CA ASP A 129 -3.83 12.51 -5.27
C ASP A 129 -3.02 13.38 -6.26
N ALA A 130 -3.65 14.38 -6.88
CA ALA A 130 -2.99 15.26 -7.85
C ALA A 130 -1.80 16.03 -7.25
N ASP A 131 -1.95 16.48 -6.00
CA ASP A 131 -0.92 17.27 -5.29
C ASP A 131 0.17 16.36 -4.75
N ALA A 132 -0.23 15.26 -4.11
CA ALA A 132 0.69 14.26 -3.58
C ALA A 132 1.62 13.72 -4.69
N PHE A 133 1.07 13.29 -5.83
CA PHE A 133 1.89 12.75 -6.92
C PHE A 133 2.79 13.80 -7.58
N ARG A 134 2.32 15.05 -7.71
CA ARG A 134 3.13 16.12 -8.29
C ARG A 134 4.34 16.43 -7.40
N GLN A 135 4.11 16.60 -6.09
CA GLN A 135 5.16 16.90 -5.13
C GLN A 135 6.11 15.69 -4.95
N ALA A 136 5.56 14.48 -4.84
CA ALA A 136 6.37 13.26 -4.72
C ALA A 136 7.25 13.04 -5.94
N ARG A 137 6.75 13.31 -7.15
CA ARG A 137 7.57 13.23 -8.37
C ARG A 137 8.72 14.22 -8.34
N ALA A 138 8.46 15.47 -7.97
CA ALA A 138 9.50 16.50 -7.89
C ALA A 138 10.62 16.09 -6.92
N ALA A 139 10.25 15.61 -5.73
CA ALA A 139 11.19 15.12 -4.72
C ALA A 139 11.95 13.85 -5.17
N ALA A 140 11.26 12.86 -5.76
CA ALA A 140 11.91 11.65 -6.27
C ALA A 140 12.87 11.95 -7.44
N MET A 141 12.51 12.87 -8.34
CA MET A 141 13.40 13.33 -9.41
C MET A 141 14.61 14.09 -8.84
N ALA A 142 14.43 14.89 -7.79
CA ALA A 142 15.54 15.55 -7.12
C ALA A 142 16.50 14.53 -6.49
N ALA A 143 15.97 13.50 -5.82
CA ALA A 143 16.77 12.41 -5.24
C ALA A 143 17.64 11.72 -6.31
N VAL A 144 17.04 11.31 -7.43
CA VAL A 144 17.77 10.65 -8.54
C VAL A 144 18.75 11.59 -9.26
N ARG A 145 18.46 12.90 -9.32
CA ARG A 145 19.38 13.88 -9.90
C ARG A 145 20.63 14.08 -9.04
N ILE A 146 20.46 14.05 -7.71
CA ILE A 146 21.53 14.22 -6.74
C ILE A 146 22.36 12.94 -6.66
N ASP A 147 21.69 11.79 -6.57
CA ASP A 147 22.29 10.47 -6.53
C ASP A 147 21.56 9.54 -7.52
N PRO A 148 22.12 9.37 -8.74
CA PRO A 148 21.56 8.48 -9.75
C PRO A 148 21.53 7.00 -9.35
N ASP A 149 22.27 6.61 -8.32
CA ASP A 149 22.41 5.23 -7.85
C ASP A 149 21.65 4.98 -6.54
N LEU A 150 20.82 5.93 -6.10
CA LEU A 150 19.94 5.74 -4.95
C LEU A 150 18.75 4.83 -5.29
N PRO A 151 18.63 3.61 -4.70
CA PRO A 151 17.56 2.67 -5.02
C PRO A 151 16.16 3.24 -4.77
N SER A 152 15.97 3.89 -3.62
CA SER A 152 14.67 4.47 -3.21
C SER A 152 14.17 5.53 -4.18
N GLY A 153 15.08 6.33 -4.78
CA GLY A 153 14.72 7.30 -5.81
C GLY A 153 14.10 6.64 -7.04
N HIS A 154 14.71 5.55 -7.53
CA HIS A 154 14.15 4.79 -8.66
C HIS A 154 12.85 4.08 -8.29
N ARG A 155 12.78 3.43 -7.12
CA ARG A 155 11.54 2.82 -6.60
C ARG A 155 10.37 3.78 -6.59
N LEU A 156 10.57 4.99 -6.07
CA LEU A 156 9.52 6.02 -5.98
C LEU A 156 9.08 6.51 -7.36
N LEU A 157 10.02 6.71 -8.30
CA LEU A 157 9.67 7.01 -9.70
C LEU A 157 8.93 5.84 -10.37
N GLY A 158 9.27 4.60 -10.03
CA GLY A 158 8.56 3.41 -10.50
C GLY A 158 7.11 3.37 -10.01
N PHE A 159 6.91 3.59 -8.71
CA PHE A 159 5.57 3.71 -8.11
C PHE A 159 4.72 4.77 -8.83
N ILE A 160 5.30 5.94 -9.06
CA ILE A 160 4.64 7.06 -9.72
C ILE A 160 4.34 6.72 -11.20
N SER A 161 5.28 6.10 -11.92
CA SER A 161 5.07 5.73 -13.32
C SER A 161 3.87 4.78 -13.46
N TYR A 162 3.72 3.82 -12.54
CA TYR A 162 2.58 2.93 -12.54
C TYR A 162 1.29 3.62 -12.12
N TRP A 163 1.23 4.08 -10.85
CA TRP A 163 -0.03 4.51 -10.24
C TRP A 163 -0.47 5.88 -10.75
N LYS A 164 0.44 6.76 -11.18
CA LYS A 164 0.11 8.11 -11.66
C LYS A 164 0.10 8.24 -13.18
N ASP A 165 0.99 7.56 -13.89
CA ASP A 165 1.10 7.72 -15.34
C ASP A 165 0.46 6.58 -16.13
N GLY A 166 0.18 5.44 -15.48
CA GLY A 166 -0.27 4.24 -16.18
C GLY A 166 0.82 3.64 -17.08
N ASP A 167 2.07 4.05 -16.92
CA ASP A 167 3.22 3.58 -17.70
C ASP A 167 3.91 2.42 -16.97
N PHE A 168 3.37 1.22 -17.19
CA PHE A 168 3.92 -0.01 -16.62
C PHE A 168 5.34 -0.29 -17.12
N ALA A 169 5.64 0.00 -18.39
CA ALA A 169 6.97 -0.26 -18.94
C ALA A 169 8.04 0.59 -18.25
N GLN A 170 7.74 1.86 -17.96
CA GLN A 170 8.64 2.68 -17.14
C GLN A 170 8.67 2.26 -15.68
N ALA A 171 7.53 1.87 -15.11
CA ALA A 171 7.51 1.38 -13.74
C ALA A 171 8.44 0.18 -13.56
N GLN A 172 8.32 -0.82 -14.43
CA GLN A 172 9.16 -2.02 -14.44
C GLN A 172 10.65 -1.66 -14.53
N LYS A 173 11.06 -0.84 -15.51
CA LYS A 173 12.47 -0.41 -15.66
C LYS A 173 13.02 0.26 -14.40
N ARG A 174 12.19 1.06 -13.71
CA ARG A 174 12.58 1.76 -12.49
C ARG A 174 12.72 0.81 -11.30
N PHE A 175 11.81 -0.14 -11.13
CA PHE A 175 11.94 -1.16 -10.08
C PHE A 175 13.11 -2.10 -10.34
N GLU A 176 13.32 -2.54 -11.58
CA GLU A 176 14.50 -3.33 -11.96
C GLU A 176 15.81 -2.59 -11.67
N ARG A 177 15.87 -1.27 -11.95
CA ARG A 177 17.03 -0.45 -11.58
C ARG A 177 17.22 -0.36 -10.07
N ALA A 178 16.14 -0.16 -9.31
CA ALA A 178 16.21 -0.10 -7.85
C ALA A 178 16.76 -1.41 -7.27
N LEU A 179 16.25 -2.55 -7.72
CA LEU A 179 16.69 -3.88 -7.29
C LEU A 179 18.10 -4.26 -7.78
N ALA A 180 18.53 -3.73 -8.93
CA ALA A 180 19.91 -3.89 -9.38
C ALA A 180 20.91 -3.09 -8.53
N LEU A 181 20.48 -1.94 -7.98
CA LEU A 181 21.27 -1.10 -7.08
C LEU A 181 21.31 -1.66 -5.66
N ASP A 182 20.16 -2.14 -5.16
CA ASP A 182 20.05 -2.83 -3.88
C ASP A 182 19.13 -4.06 -3.98
N PRO A 183 19.71 -5.27 -4.13
CA PRO A 183 18.95 -6.52 -4.19
C PRO A 183 18.25 -6.92 -2.88
N ASN A 184 18.39 -6.13 -1.81
CA ASN A 184 17.75 -6.37 -0.52
C ASN A 184 16.79 -5.22 -0.12
N ASP A 185 16.46 -4.30 -1.03
CA ASP A 185 15.47 -3.26 -0.74
C ASP A 185 14.07 -3.87 -0.63
N VAL A 186 13.63 -4.06 0.62
CA VAL A 186 12.34 -4.65 0.98
C VAL A 186 11.17 -3.96 0.28
N LEU A 187 11.18 -2.62 0.23
CA LEU A 187 10.08 -1.86 -0.35
C LEU A 187 10.04 -1.97 -1.88
N SER A 188 11.20 -2.17 -2.53
CA SER A 188 11.25 -2.40 -3.98
C SER A 188 10.62 -3.73 -4.34
N HIS A 189 11.02 -4.81 -3.66
CA HIS A 189 10.40 -6.13 -3.81
C HIS A 189 8.90 -6.08 -3.51
N PHE A 190 8.51 -5.42 -2.42
CA PHE A 190 7.12 -5.32 -2.00
C PHE A 190 6.25 -4.60 -3.03
N TRP A 191 6.60 -3.38 -3.43
CA TRP A 191 5.78 -2.59 -4.34
C TRP A 191 5.83 -3.12 -5.77
N TYR A 192 6.96 -3.65 -6.21
CA TYR A 192 7.05 -4.27 -7.53
C TYR A 192 6.19 -5.53 -7.59
N GLY A 193 6.23 -6.37 -6.56
CA GLY A 193 5.36 -7.53 -6.42
C GLY A 193 3.87 -7.18 -6.49
N ASN A 194 3.45 -6.10 -5.82
CA ASN A 194 2.08 -5.61 -5.91
C ASN A 194 1.70 -5.17 -7.34
N ILE A 195 2.60 -4.46 -8.04
CA ILE A 195 2.37 -4.01 -9.41
C ILE A 195 2.28 -5.20 -10.38
N LEU A 196 3.16 -6.19 -10.22
CA LEU A 196 3.11 -7.43 -10.99
C LEU A 196 1.81 -8.21 -10.73
N SER A 197 1.37 -8.26 -9.47
CA SER A 197 0.12 -8.91 -9.08
C SER A 197 -1.08 -8.24 -9.72
N ASP A 198 -1.11 -6.91 -9.69
CA ASP A 198 -2.12 -6.09 -10.38
C ASP A 198 -2.08 -6.47 -11.89
N ARG A 199 -0.92 -6.44 -12.52
CA ARG A 199 -0.77 -6.81 -13.94
C ARG A 199 -1.02 -8.28 -14.28
N GLY A 200 -1.39 -9.12 -13.32
CA GLY A 200 -1.68 -10.53 -13.52
C GLY A 200 -0.45 -11.39 -13.78
N ASP A 201 0.77 -10.84 -13.65
CA ASP A 201 2.00 -11.63 -13.62
C ASP A 201 2.16 -12.25 -12.23
N HIS A 202 1.26 -13.18 -11.91
CA HIS A 202 1.15 -13.79 -10.59
C HIS A 202 2.44 -14.53 -10.18
N GLY A 203 3.15 -15.12 -11.16
CA GLY A 203 4.39 -15.87 -10.88
C GLY A 203 5.49 -14.95 -10.35
N SER A 204 5.80 -13.89 -11.10
CA SER A 204 6.80 -12.90 -10.70
C SER A 204 6.35 -12.14 -9.45
N ALA A 205 5.05 -11.79 -9.36
CA ALA A 205 4.49 -11.12 -8.19
C ALA A 205 4.73 -11.86 -6.88
N LEU A 206 4.41 -13.17 -6.86
CA LEU A 206 4.62 -14.01 -5.69
C LEU A 206 6.11 -14.16 -5.35
N ALA A 207 6.99 -14.24 -6.34
CA ALA A 207 8.43 -14.32 -6.10
C ALA A 207 8.97 -13.04 -5.42
N GLU A 208 8.59 -11.87 -5.92
CA GLU A 208 8.98 -10.58 -5.34
C GLU A 208 8.40 -10.39 -3.93
N LEU A 209 7.11 -10.71 -3.72
CA LEU A 209 6.48 -10.62 -2.40
C LEU A 209 7.06 -11.62 -1.39
N GLU A 210 7.44 -12.81 -1.85
CA GLU A 210 8.15 -13.78 -1.02
C GLU A 210 9.55 -13.31 -0.63
N ARG A 211 10.24 -12.63 -1.55
CA ARG A 211 11.53 -12.01 -1.25
C ARG A 211 11.37 -10.90 -0.21
N ALA A 212 10.37 -10.04 -0.37
CA ALA A 212 10.03 -9.00 0.62
C ALA A 212 9.71 -9.61 2.00
N ARG A 213 8.91 -10.69 2.04
CA ARG A 213 8.56 -11.40 3.28
C ARG A 213 9.77 -12.04 3.96
N THR A 214 10.73 -12.52 3.17
CA THR A 214 11.96 -13.13 3.70
C THR A 214 12.86 -12.08 4.34
N LEU A 215 12.93 -10.89 3.73
CA LEU A 215 13.74 -9.77 4.22
C LEU A 215 13.09 -9.07 5.43
N ASP A 216 11.76 -8.98 5.47
CA ASP A 216 11.00 -8.46 6.60
C ASP A 216 9.82 -9.38 6.96
N PRO A 217 10.08 -10.44 7.76
CA PRO A 217 9.05 -11.40 8.15
C PRO A 217 8.02 -10.83 9.14
N GLY A 218 8.31 -9.69 9.78
CA GLY A 218 7.44 -9.05 10.76
C GLY A 218 6.34 -8.18 10.13
N SER A 219 6.53 -7.76 8.88
CA SER A 219 5.59 -6.87 8.19
C SER A 219 4.24 -7.52 7.92
N LEU A 220 3.21 -7.05 8.63
CA LEU A 220 1.82 -7.43 8.38
C LEU A 220 1.35 -7.00 6.98
N ALA A 221 1.82 -5.87 6.48
CA ALA A 221 1.47 -5.38 5.15
C ALA A 221 1.96 -6.33 4.05
N ILE A 222 3.24 -6.74 4.11
CA ILE A 222 3.82 -7.67 3.13
C ILE A 222 3.10 -9.02 3.18
N ARG A 223 2.84 -9.55 4.38
CA ARG A 223 2.14 -10.83 4.54
C ARG A 223 0.70 -10.79 4.03
N THR A 224 -0.02 -9.68 4.26
CA THR A 224 -1.38 -9.50 3.76
C THR A 224 -1.42 -9.35 2.24
N ASP A 225 -0.52 -8.57 1.65
CA ASP A 225 -0.48 -8.37 0.21
C ASP A 225 0.04 -9.60 -0.54
N LEU A 226 0.94 -10.40 0.06
CA LEU A 226 1.26 -11.74 -0.43
C LEU A 226 0.02 -12.64 -0.46
N ALA A 227 -0.76 -12.67 0.61
CA ALA A 227 -2.00 -13.45 0.65
C ALA A 227 -3.04 -12.92 -0.35
N TRP A 228 -3.11 -11.61 -0.55
CA TRP A 228 -3.95 -11.00 -1.59
C TRP A 228 -3.49 -11.40 -2.99
N ALA A 229 -2.19 -11.37 -3.28
CA ALA A 229 -1.63 -11.82 -4.56
C ALA A 229 -1.87 -13.32 -4.79
N GLN A 230 -1.79 -14.14 -3.74
CA GLN A 230 -2.18 -15.55 -3.79
C GLN A 230 -3.65 -15.71 -4.16
N TRP A 231 -4.55 -14.92 -3.58
CA TRP A 231 -5.98 -14.93 -3.94
C TRP A 231 -6.24 -14.42 -5.36
N ALA A 232 -5.50 -13.41 -5.81
CA ALA A 232 -5.54 -12.92 -7.19
C ALA A 232 -5.11 -14.02 -8.17
N ALA A 233 -4.10 -14.81 -7.79
CA ALA A 233 -3.62 -15.98 -8.54
C ALA A 233 -4.52 -17.23 -8.44
N GLY A 234 -5.69 -17.14 -7.77
CA GLY A 234 -6.63 -18.25 -7.59
C GLY A 234 -6.21 -19.28 -6.53
N GLN A 235 -5.23 -18.96 -5.68
CA GLN A 235 -4.75 -19.83 -4.59
C GLN A 235 -5.57 -19.63 -3.30
N ASP A 236 -6.90 -19.70 -3.43
CA ASP A 236 -7.87 -19.40 -2.36
C ASP A 236 -7.63 -20.23 -1.09
N ALA A 237 -7.26 -21.50 -1.26
CA ALA A 237 -6.98 -22.45 -0.17
C ALA A 237 -5.78 -22.06 0.70
N VAL A 238 -4.87 -21.22 0.20
CA VAL A 238 -3.71 -20.71 0.92
C VAL A 238 -3.97 -19.30 1.42
N ALA A 239 -4.49 -18.43 0.53
CA ALA A 239 -4.71 -17.02 0.80
C ALA A 239 -5.69 -16.75 1.93
N ILE A 240 -6.87 -17.40 1.91
CA ILE A 240 -7.94 -17.11 2.85
C ILE A 240 -7.55 -17.50 4.29
N PRO A 241 -7.01 -18.71 4.56
CA PRO A 241 -6.51 -19.03 5.89
C PRO A 241 -5.42 -18.10 6.39
N ALA A 242 -4.50 -17.67 5.52
CA ALA A 242 -3.43 -16.73 5.87
C ALA A 242 -4.00 -15.35 6.29
N LEU A 243 -4.96 -14.81 5.53
CA LEU A 243 -5.65 -13.56 5.87
C LEU A 243 -6.43 -13.70 7.19
N GLN A 244 -7.13 -14.82 7.39
CA GLN A 244 -7.87 -15.09 8.64
C GLN A 244 -6.93 -15.17 9.85
N GLU A 245 -5.75 -15.78 9.70
CA GLU A 245 -4.74 -15.84 10.75
C GLU A 245 -4.22 -14.44 11.11
N ILE A 246 -3.85 -13.65 10.11
CA ILE A 246 -3.40 -12.26 10.31
C ILE A 246 -4.47 -11.45 11.03
N ALA A 247 -5.71 -11.54 10.57
CA ALA A 247 -6.86 -10.83 11.11
C ALA A 247 -7.23 -11.28 12.55
N ARG A 248 -6.99 -12.54 12.90
CA ARG A 248 -7.26 -13.09 14.25
C ARG A 248 -6.17 -12.67 15.24
N SER A 249 -4.91 -12.77 14.83
CA SER A 249 -3.75 -12.51 15.68
C SER A 249 -3.43 -11.01 15.78
N ASN A 250 -3.91 -10.20 14.84
CA ASN A 250 -3.70 -8.75 14.80
C ASN A 250 -5.02 -8.01 14.54
N PRO A 251 -5.98 -8.03 15.47
CA PRO A 251 -7.31 -7.43 15.26
C PRO A 251 -7.28 -5.92 15.03
N GLY A 252 -6.22 -5.23 15.46
CA GLY A 252 -5.99 -3.81 15.20
C GLY A 252 -5.41 -3.49 13.82
N PHE A 253 -5.02 -4.50 13.03
CA PHE A 253 -4.52 -4.32 11.67
C PHE A 253 -5.67 -4.43 10.65
N PRO A 254 -6.16 -3.30 10.08
CA PRO A 254 -7.42 -3.28 9.36
C PRO A 254 -7.38 -4.00 7.99
N VAL A 255 -6.23 -4.01 7.32
CA VAL A 255 -6.14 -4.38 5.89
C VAL A 255 -6.56 -5.83 5.62
N ALA A 256 -6.22 -6.76 6.52
CA ALA A 256 -6.63 -8.16 6.36
C ALA A 256 -8.16 -8.35 6.44
N GLN A 257 -8.85 -7.54 7.26
CA GLN A 257 -10.32 -7.56 7.32
C GLN A 257 -10.94 -6.97 6.05
N ASP A 258 -10.33 -5.96 5.44
CA ASP A 258 -10.79 -5.38 4.18
C ASP A 258 -10.70 -6.41 3.03
N CYS A 259 -9.56 -7.10 2.92
CA CYS A 259 -9.41 -8.19 1.96
C CYS A 259 -10.46 -9.29 2.17
N LEU A 260 -10.66 -9.75 3.42
CA LEU A 260 -11.66 -10.77 3.73
C LEU A 260 -13.09 -10.31 3.45
N ALA A 261 -13.40 -9.02 3.62
CA ALA A 261 -14.68 -8.46 3.23
C ALA A 261 -14.89 -8.58 1.71
N ILE A 262 -13.91 -8.12 0.91
CA ILE A 262 -13.99 -8.21 -0.56
C ILE A 262 -14.15 -9.66 -1.01
N ILE A 263 -13.37 -10.57 -0.45
CA ILE A 263 -13.45 -12.01 -0.74
C ILE A 263 -14.83 -12.56 -0.41
N ALA A 264 -15.38 -12.23 0.76
CA ALA A 264 -16.71 -12.67 1.17
C ALA A 264 -17.79 -12.16 0.21
N LEU A 265 -17.72 -10.89 -0.21
CA LEU A 265 -18.67 -10.31 -1.17
C LEU A 265 -18.62 -11.04 -2.52
N VAL A 266 -17.41 -11.30 -3.03
CA VAL A 266 -17.20 -12.05 -4.29
C VAL A 266 -17.75 -13.46 -4.20
N ASN A 267 -17.54 -14.14 -3.07
CA ASN A 267 -18.03 -15.50 -2.83
C ASN A 267 -19.54 -15.55 -2.56
N GLY A 268 -20.21 -14.41 -2.55
CA GLY A 268 -21.63 -14.27 -2.27
C GLY A 268 -22.00 -14.41 -0.79
N ASP A 269 -21.02 -14.40 0.10
CA ASP A 269 -21.21 -14.38 1.55
C ASP A 269 -21.43 -12.94 2.03
N ASP A 270 -22.66 -12.46 1.83
CA ASP A 270 -23.08 -11.12 2.24
C ASP A 270 -22.98 -10.95 3.77
N LYS A 271 -23.18 -12.02 4.56
CA LYS A 271 -23.03 -11.97 6.02
C LYS A 271 -21.57 -11.81 6.42
N GLY A 272 -20.68 -12.60 5.82
CA GLY A 272 -19.23 -12.48 6.00
C GLY A 272 -18.73 -11.10 5.60
N TYR A 273 -19.21 -10.54 4.49
CA TYR A 273 -18.89 -9.17 4.08
C TYR A 273 -19.21 -8.16 5.19
N VAL A 274 -20.42 -8.20 5.78
CA VAL A 274 -20.78 -7.30 6.90
C VAL A 274 -19.84 -7.50 8.09
N VAL A 275 -19.57 -8.74 8.48
CA VAL A 275 -18.72 -9.05 9.65
C VAL A 275 -17.31 -8.47 9.45
N HIS A 276 -16.70 -8.77 8.31
CA HIS A 276 -15.34 -8.33 8.01
C HIS A 276 -15.27 -6.81 7.80
N PHE A 277 -16.23 -6.22 7.07
CA PHE A 277 -16.30 -4.76 6.89
C PHE A 277 -16.51 -4.03 8.22
N THR A 278 -17.31 -4.58 9.13
CA THR A 278 -17.51 -4.00 10.48
C THR A 278 -16.21 -4.02 11.27
N ARG A 279 -15.45 -5.13 11.24
CA ARG A 279 -14.15 -5.23 11.92
C ARG A 279 -13.12 -4.28 11.32
N PHE A 280 -13.10 -4.16 9.98
CA PHE A 280 -12.30 -3.16 9.28
C PHE A 280 -12.62 -1.75 9.76
N ALA A 281 -13.91 -1.37 9.79
CA ALA A 281 -14.36 -0.06 10.24
C ALA A 281 -13.98 0.23 11.70
N LEU A 282 -14.09 -0.77 12.59
CA LEU A 282 -13.71 -0.66 13.99
C LEU A 282 -12.20 -0.48 14.16
N ALA A 283 -11.38 -1.28 13.45
CA ALA A 283 -9.92 -1.19 13.50
C ALA A 283 -9.41 0.17 12.97
N ARG A 284 -10.10 0.75 11.99
CA ARG A 284 -9.82 2.10 11.47
C ARG A 284 -10.25 3.23 12.40
N GLN A 285 -11.07 2.95 13.43
CA GLN A 285 -11.70 3.95 14.31
C GLN A 285 -12.44 5.07 13.55
N ASP A 286 -12.95 4.74 12.37
CA ASP A 286 -13.53 5.71 11.45
C ASP A 286 -15.05 5.78 11.63
N LYS A 287 -15.53 6.91 12.14
CA LYS A 287 -16.95 7.13 12.42
C LYS A 287 -17.84 7.00 11.17
N ARG A 288 -17.34 7.35 9.98
CA ARG A 288 -18.11 7.21 8.73
C ARG A 288 -18.21 5.74 8.33
N LEU A 289 -17.10 5.01 8.38
CA LEU A 289 -17.08 3.57 8.10
C LEU A 289 -17.92 2.79 9.10
N MET A 290 -17.89 3.15 10.38
CA MET A 290 -18.71 2.50 11.42
C MET A 290 -20.20 2.72 11.19
N ARG A 291 -20.64 3.94 10.86
CA ARG A 291 -22.05 4.20 10.50
C ARG A 291 -22.48 3.41 9.27
N LYS A 292 -21.60 3.31 8.26
CA LYS A 292 -21.85 2.49 7.07
C LYS A 292 -21.98 1.01 7.43
N ALA A 293 -21.10 0.49 8.29
CA ALA A 293 -21.15 -0.89 8.74
C ALA A 293 -22.48 -1.20 9.46
N GLN A 294 -22.94 -0.29 10.32
CA GLN A 294 -24.25 -0.40 10.97
C GLN A 294 -25.40 -0.45 9.95
N HIS A 295 -25.45 0.48 9.00
CA HIS A 295 -26.49 0.47 7.95
C HIS A 295 -26.46 -0.80 7.09
N LEU A 296 -25.26 -1.37 6.83
CA LEU A 296 -25.11 -2.63 6.11
C LEU A 296 -25.58 -3.83 6.93
N ALA A 297 -25.35 -3.83 8.25
CA ALA A 297 -25.78 -4.89 9.15
C ALA A 297 -27.31 -4.96 9.32
N GLU A 298 -27.97 -3.80 9.26
CA GLU A 298 -29.44 -3.69 9.29
C GLU A 298 -30.09 -4.01 7.93
N ALA A 299 -29.30 -4.09 6.85
CA ALA A 299 -29.78 -4.36 5.51
C ALA A 299 -29.88 -5.86 5.22
N GLY A 300 -31.00 -6.29 4.63
CA GLY A 300 -31.07 -7.62 4.00
C GLY A 300 -30.17 -7.74 2.76
N PRO A 301 -29.85 -8.96 2.28
CA PRO A 301 -28.87 -9.21 1.21
C PRO A 301 -29.05 -8.34 -0.05
N ALA A 302 -30.28 -8.23 -0.56
CA ALA A 302 -30.57 -7.42 -1.76
C ALA A 302 -30.32 -5.91 -1.55
N ARG A 303 -30.66 -5.41 -0.35
CA ARG A 303 -30.43 -4.01 0.02
C ARG A 303 -28.95 -3.75 0.28
N LEU A 304 -28.24 -4.71 0.88
CA LEU A 304 -26.80 -4.63 1.13
C LEU A 304 -26.02 -4.40 -0.17
N ARG A 305 -26.18 -5.27 -1.18
CA ARG A 305 -25.44 -5.11 -2.45
C ARG A 305 -25.80 -3.82 -3.19
N ARG A 306 -27.02 -3.32 -2.98
CA ARG A 306 -27.43 -2.01 -3.48
C ARG A 306 -26.67 -0.87 -2.79
N LEU A 307 -26.59 -0.87 -1.47
CA LEU A 307 -25.84 0.13 -0.70
C LEU A 307 -24.34 0.11 -1.05
N VAL A 308 -23.76 -1.09 -1.21
CA VAL A 308 -22.35 -1.23 -1.64
C VAL A 308 -22.15 -0.65 -3.05
N TYR A 309 -23.08 -0.90 -3.97
CA TYR A 309 -23.02 -0.36 -5.32
C TYR A 309 -23.18 1.17 -5.36
N GLU A 310 -24.15 1.73 -4.63
CA GLU A 310 -24.38 3.18 -4.55
C GLU A 310 -23.14 3.90 -4.01
N GLN A 311 -22.49 3.33 -2.99
CA GLN A 311 -21.22 3.88 -2.51
C GLN A 311 -20.13 3.80 -3.59
N ALA A 312 -20.01 2.66 -4.28
CA ALA A 312 -19.02 2.50 -5.34
C ALA A 312 -19.18 3.54 -6.46
N LEU A 313 -20.41 3.97 -6.76
CA LEU A 313 -20.66 5.07 -7.69
C LEU A 313 -20.26 6.43 -7.12
N SER A 314 -20.49 6.69 -5.83
CA SER A 314 -20.04 7.91 -5.15
C SER A 314 -18.52 8.03 -5.21
N ASP A 315 -17.80 6.93 -4.90
CA ASP A 315 -16.34 6.89 -4.90
C ASP A 315 -15.76 7.21 -6.29
N VAL A 316 -16.42 6.76 -7.37
CA VAL A 316 -16.04 7.10 -8.75
C VAL A 316 -16.33 8.58 -9.05
N ALA A 317 -17.48 9.10 -8.63
CA ALA A 317 -17.85 10.50 -8.85
C ALA A 317 -16.90 11.47 -8.12
N GLU A 318 -16.40 11.08 -6.95
CA GLU A 318 -15.40 11.80 -6.17
C GLU A 318 -13.96 11.62 -6.70
N GLY A 319 -13.77 10.77 -7.72
CA GLY A 319 -12.45 10.48 -8.30
C GLY A 319 -11.54 9.66 -7.38
N SER A 320 -12.09 9.02 -6.36
CA SER A 320 -11.35 8.24 -5.36
C SER A 320 -11.05 6.81 -5.80
N ARG A 321 -11.81 6.28 -6.77
CA ARG A 321 -11.64 4.93 -7.35
C ARG A 321 -11.99 4.89 -8.83
N GLY A 322 -11.41 3.94 -9.55
CA GLY A 322 -11.80 3.60 -10.93
C GLY A 322 -13.08 2.76 -11.01
N ARG A 323 -13.58 2.48 -12.22
CA ARG A 323 -14.88 1.81 -12.42
C ARG A 323 -14.87 0.28 -12.24
N ALA A 324 -13.72 -0.36 -12.01
CA ALA A 324 -13.63 -1.81 -11.81
C ALA A 324 -14.48 -2.29 -10.62
N TRP A 325 -14.42 -1.60 -9.48
CA TRP A 325 -15.19 -1.94 -8.27
C TRP A 325 -16.71 -1.87 -8.47
N PRO A 326 -17.32 -0.76 -8.94
CA PRO A 326 -18.77 -0.74 -9.18
C PRO A 326 -19.20 -1.73 -10.27
N VAL A 327 -18.34 -2.03 -11.26
CA VAL A 327 -18.63 -3.08 -12.26
C VAL A 327 -18.68 -4.46 -11.62
N LEU A 328 -17.78 -4.79 -10.69
CA LEU A 328 -17.86 -6.03 -9.90
C LEU A 328 -19.18 -6.11 -9.14
N VAL A 329 -19.52 -5.08 -8.37
CA VAL A 329 -20.72 -5.10 -7.54
C VAL A 329 -22.00 -5.18 -8.40
N ALA A 330 -22.05 -4.49 -9.55
CA ALA A 330 -23.15 -4.62 -10.51
C ALA A 330 -23.22 -6.03 -11.12
N SER A 331 -22.06 -6.65 -11.40
CA SER A 331 -21.96 -8.02 -11.92
C SER A 331 -22.49 -9.04 -10.90
N LEU A 332 -22.10 -8.92 -9.63
CA LEU A 332 -22.60 -9.76 -8.53
C LEU A 332 -24.11 -9.61 -8.30
N ARG A 333 -24.73 -8.53 -8.79
CA ARG A 333 -26.17 -8.31 -8.77
C ARG A 333 -26.89 -8.81 -10.04
N GLY A 334 -26.16 -9.30 -11.04
CA GLY A 334 -26.71 -9.64 -12.36
C GLY A 334 -27.23 -8.43 -13.15
N ASP A 335 -26.84 -7.21 -12.77
CA ASP A 335 -27.35 -5.97 -13.39
C ASP A 335 -26.59 -5.67 -14.69
N ARG A 336 -26.98 -6.37 -15.76
CA ARG A 336 -26.39 -6.24 -17.09
C ARG A 336 -26.39 -4.79 -17.60
N ARG A 337 -27.46 -4.05 -17.31
CA ARG A 337 -27.63 -2.67 -17.77
C ARG A 337 -26.61 -1.75 -17.09
N ALA A 338 -26.49 -1.86 -15.77
CA ALA A 338 -25.50 -1.10 -15.01
C ALA A 338 -24.06 -1.42 -15.47
N VAL A 339 -23.74 -2.71 -15.64
CA VAL A 339 -22.42 -3.15 -16.14
C VAL A 339 -22.09 -2.53 -17.49
N MET A 340 -23.02 -2.60 -18.45
CA MET A 340 -22.83 -1.99 -19.78
C MET A 340 -22.61 -0.48 -19.71
N GLN A 341 -23.38 0.24 -18.89
CA GLN A 341 -23.23 1.70 -18.73
C GLN A 341 -21.87 2.08 -18.16
N LEU A 342 -21.41 1.35 -17.14
CA LEU A 342 -20.12 1.57 -16.52
C LEU A 342 -18.96 1.26 -17.45
N LEU A 343 -19.05 0.16 -18.22
CA LEU A 343 -18.02 -0.20 -19.20
C LEU A 343 -17.94 0.83 -20.34
N GLN A 344 -19.06 1.34 -20.83
CA GLN A 344 -19.09 2.41 -21.83
C GLN A 344 -18.50 3.71 -21.29
N ALA A 345 -18.76 4.03 -20.02
CA ALA A 345 -18.13 5.19 -19.37
C ALA A 345 -16.61 4.98 -19.23
N ALA A 346 -16.17 3.80 -18.78
CA ALA A 346 -14.76 3.44 -18.70
C ALA A 346 -14.06 3.49 -20.06
N GLU A 347 -14.74 3.17 -21.15
CA GLU A 347 -14.23 3.30 -22.52
C GLU A 347 -14.04 4.76 -22.93
N ARG A 348 -15.05 5.62 -22.71
CA ARG A 348 -14.95 7.06 -23.00
C ARG A 348 -13.84 7.77 -22.23
N GLU A 349 -13.62 7.34 -20.99
CA GLU A 349 -12.55 7.88 -20.13
C GLU A 349 -11.19 7.20 -20.36
N HIS A 350 -11.10 6.28 -21.34
CA HIS A 350 -9.91 5.49 -21.64
C HIS A 350 -9.30 4.81 -20.39
N GLU A 351 -10.15 4.34 -19.47
CA GLU A 351 -9.69 3.65 -18.28
C GLU A 351 -8.96 2.35 -18.65
N VAL A 352 -7.86 2.10 -17.95
CA VAL A 352 -7.16 0.81 -17.94
C VAL A 352 -7.24 0.29 -16.51
N TRP A 353 -7.59 -0.98 -16.38
CA TRP A 353 -7.71 -1.64 -15.09
C TRP A 353 -6.53 -2.59 -14.92
N GLY A 354 -5.74 -2.31 -13.90
CA GLY A 354 -4.73 -3.23 -13.42
C GLY A 354 -5.28 -4.25 -12.42
N ASP A 355 -6.55 -4.27 -12.05
CA ASP A 355 -6.99 -5.12 -10.93
C ASP A 355 -7.19 -6.61 -11.32
N ALA A 356 -6.11 -7.38 -11.44
CA ALA A 356 -6.18 -8.82 -11.75
C ALA A 356 -6.86 -9.66 -10.66
N ALA A 357 -7.06 -9.12 -9.46
CA ALA A 357 -7.89 -9.78 -8.47
C ALA A 357 -9.37 -9.70 -8.87
N LEU A 358 -9.88 -8.52 -9.26
CA LEU A 358 -11.30 -8.34 -9.53
C LEU A 358 -11.69 -8.68 -10.97
N VAL A 359 -10.87 -8.34 -11.96
CA VAL A 359 -11.27 -8.44 -13.37
C VAL A 359 -11.63 -9.86 -13.81
N PRO A 360 -10.84 -10.92 -13.50
CA PRO A 360 -11.21 -12.29 -13.84
C PRO A 360 -12.56 -12.71 -13.23
N ARG A 361 -12.89 -12.20 -12.04
CA ARG A 361 -14.15 -12.49 -11.33
C ARG A 361 -15.34 -11.80 -12.01
N ILE A 362 -15.17 -10.56 -12.47
CA ILE A 362 -16.15 -9.87 -13.33
C ILE A 362 -16.34 -10.68 -14.62
N ARG A 363 -15.24 -11.06 -15.28
CA ARG A 363 -15.25 -11.79 -16.54
C ARG A 363 -15.95 -13.15 -16.44
N ALA A 364 -15.79 -13.84 -15.31
CA ALA A 364 -16.42 -15.12 -15.04
C ALA A 364 -17.96 -15.03 -14.96
N VAL A 365 -18.49 -13.97 -14.35
CA VAL A 365 -19.94 -13.71 -14.29
C VAL A 365 -20.53 -13.56 -15.69
N TRP A 366 -19.81 -12.85 -16.58
CA TRP A 366 -20.28 -12.53 -17.93
C TRP A 366 -19.67 -13.41 -19.02
N LYS A 367 -19.22 -14.62 -18.69
CA LYS A 367 -18.52 -15.51 -19.65
C LYS A 367 -19.30 -15.79 -20.95
N ASN A 368 -20.63 -15.76 -20.88
CA ASN A 368 -21.52 -16.02 -22.02
C ASN A 368 -22.00 -14.74 -22.72
N ASP A 369 -21.77 -13.55 -22.15
CA ASP A 369 -22.09 -12.27 -22.79
C ASP A 369 -20.87 -11.77 -23.55
N ARG A 370 -20.80 -12.09 -24.85
CA ARG A 370 -19.66 -11.74 -25.72
C ARG A 370 -19.36 -10.24 -25.73
N ARG A 371 -20.37 -9.38 -25.58
CA ARG A 371 -20.18 -7.93 -25.63
C ARG A 371 -19.54 -7.41 -24.36
N ILE A 372 -20.07 -7.81 -23.20
CA ILE A 372 -19.50 -7.42 -21.90
C ILE A 372 -18.09 -7.99 -21.77
N ALA A 373 -17.90 -9.26 -22.14
CA ALA A 373 -16.60 -9.92 -22.18
C ALA A 373 -15.56 -9.11 -22.97
N ALA A 374 -15.86 -8.75 -24.22
CA ALA A 374 -14.94 -7.97 -25.05
C ALA A 374 -14.61 -6.60 -24.44
N MET A 375 -15.60 -5.93 -23.84
CA MET A 375 -15.37 -4.63 -23.18
C MET A 375 -14.47 -4.75 -21.94
N ILE A 376 -14.61 -5.82 -21.16
CA ILE A 376 -13.73 -6.11 -20.02
C ILE A 376 -12.30 -6.39 -20.52
N ASP A 377 -12.16 -7.22 -21.56
CA ASP A 377 -10.86 -7.62 -22.11
C ASP A 377 -10.07 -6.40 -22.65
N LEU A 378 -10.77 -5.36 -23.13
CA LEU A 378 -10.15 -4.08 -23.52
C LEU A 378 -9.61 -3.26 -22.36
N ARG A 379 -10.09 -3.46 -21.12
CA ARG A 379 -9.66 -2.67 -19.95
C ARG A 379 -8.36 -3.19 -19.35
N VAL A 380 -8.04 -4.47 -19.54
CA VAL A 380 -6.84 -5.09 -18.97
C VAL A 380 -5.62 -4.99 -19.87
N GLY A 381 -5.54 -3.98 -20.76
CA GLY A 381 -4.50 -3.84 -21.79
C GLY A 381 -3.13 -4.38 -21.37
N GLY A 382 -2.75 -5.55 -21.90
CA GLY A 382 -1.48 -6.25 -21.65
C GLY A 382 -1.44 -7.27 -20.51
N ILE A 383 -2.52 -7.51 -19.76
CA ILE A 383 -2.65 -8.67 -18.86
C ILE A 383 -2.97 -9.87 -19.76
N SER A 384 -2.09 -10.87 -19.77
CA SER A 384 -2.37 -12.14 -20.44
C SER A 384 -3.54 -12.81 -19.72
N LEU A 385 -4.76 -12.68 -20.23
CA LEU A 385 -5.92 -13.45 -19.78
C LEU A 385 -5.84 -14.94 -20.19
N ALA A 386 -4.64 -15.45 -20.48
CA ALA A 386 -4.43 -16.83 -20.87
C ALA A 386 -4.54 -17.77 -19.67
N SER A 387 -5.75 -18.34 -19.52
CA SER A 387 -6.05 -19.69 -19.06
C SER A 387 -5.57 -20.12 -17.67
N ARG A 388 -6.53 -20.43 -16.77
CA ARG A 388 -6.89 -21.82 -16.45
C ARG A 388 -8.39 -21.96 -16.26
#